data_AF-A0A9Q1CK59-F1
#
_entry.id   AF-A0A9Q1CK59-F1
#
_cell.length_a   1.000
_cell.length_b   1.000
_cell.length_c   1.000
_cell.angle_alpha   90.00
_cell.angle_beta   90.00
_cell.angle_gamma   90.00
#
_symmetry.space_group_name_H-M   'P 1'
#
loop_
_entity.id
_entity.type
_entity.pdbx_description
1 polymer ?
#
loop_
_entity_poly.entity_id
_entity_poly.type
_entity_poly.pdbx_seq_one_letter_code
_entity_poly.pdbx_strand_id
1 'polypeptide(L)'
;MLLKSSLKLYFQSDVEKLKIFFVLLLSLEIALLVSSTCTLVGRKMDFEKYITLGKESGLKGDALIEFAREREKIARDERQKEREHQKEMKEYDLKIASTGSNLADSKGGLGNTAPTKLPKLPLFKEGTDDMDAFILRFERFATAANWPRTIWATSMGALLTGRALEVYSRMSDSQSKDYAKLKSALLFKFQLTADGFRGKFRNSRCESRETYSQYLERIKSYLIRWIEMSKKQKTYDDLLDLLLQEQMINSSSKELAVFLKERTPDKASDMALLADKYREAYGNYDKGIRVLRIGLETKMKMIKMELLKAQAKIVLVTKR
;
A
#
# COMPACT_ATOMS: atom_id res chain seq x y z
N MET A 1 47.75 -14.41 26.23
CA MET A 1 46.97 -13.21 25.83
C MET A 1 45.88 -13.49 24.80
N LEU A 2 46.06 -14.42 23.86
CA LEU A 2 45.10 -14.68 22.78
C LEU A 2 43.74 -15.28 23.22
N LEU A 3 43.71 -16.13 24.25
CA LEU A 3 42.46 -16.71 24.79
C LEU A 3 41.54 -15.68 25.47
N LYS A 4 42.09 -14.64 26.12
CA LYS A 4 41.29 -13.57 26.75
C LYS A 4 40.63 -12.66 25.71
N SER A 5 41.28 -12.41 24.57
CA SER A 5 40.71 -11.60 23.49
C SER A 5 39.62 -12.35 22.71
N SER A 6 39.80 -13.66 22.48
CA SER A 6 38.76 -14.49 21.84
C SER A 6 37.52 -14.69 22.71
N LEU A 7 37.67 -14.86 24.05
CA LEU A 7 36.52 -14.91 24.95
C LEU A 7 35.77 -13.57 25.02
N LYS A 8 36.49 -12.43 24.92
CA LYS A 8 35.88 -11.10 24.95
C LYS A 8 35.08 -10.81 23.68
N LEU A 9 35.55 -11.26 22.51
CA LEU A 9 34.81 -11.21 21.25
C LEU A 9 33.60 -12.16 21.24
N TYR A 10 33.72 -13.34 21.87
CA TYR A 10 32.61 -14.29 22.01
C TYR A 10 31.50 -13.74 22.93
N PHE A 11 31.86 -13.20 24.09
CA PHE A 11 30.90 -12.59 25.02
C PHE A 11 30.25 -11.31 24.47
N GLN A 12 30.97 -10.51 23.67
CA GLN A 12 30.41 -9.27 23.12
C GLN A 12 29.44 -9.52 21.95
N SER A 13 29.60 -10.63 21.21
CA SER A 13 28.63 -11.06 20.19
C SER A 13 27.33 -11.57 20.80
N ASP A 14 27.36 -12.22 21.96
CA ASP A 14 26.16 -12.78 22.59
C ASP A 14 25.31 -11.72 23.31
N VAL A 15 25.93 -10.66 23.83
CA VAL A 15 25.19 -9.55 24.45
C VAL A 15 24.40 -8.73 23.42
N GLU A 16 24.93 -8.51 22.21
CA GLU A 16 24.20 -7.85 21.12
C GLU A 16 23.06 -8.72 20.57
N LYS A 17 23.28 -10.03 20.46
CA LYS A 17 22.22 -11.00 20.12
C LYS A 17 21.12 -11.04 21.18
N LEU A 18 21.48 -10.98 22.47
CA LEU A 18 20.51 -10.91 23.58
C LEU A 18 19.69 -9.61 23.55
N LYS A 19 20.29 -8.46 23.19
CA LYS A 19 19.56 -7.19 23.06
C LYS A 19 18.55 -7.23 21.90
N ILE A 20 18.95 -7.77 20.76
CA ILE A 20 18.05 -7.95 19.61
C ILE A 20 16.92 -8.93 19.97
N PHE A 21 17.23 -10.01 20.69
CA PHE A 21 16.24 -10.97 21.16
C PHE A 21 15.26 -10.34 22.16
N PHE A 22 15.73 -9.46 23.06
CA PHE A 22 14.87 -8.72 23.99
C PHE A 22 13.96 -7.69 23.30
N VAL A 23 14.46 -6.96 22.30
CA VAL A 23 13.64 -6.02 21.50
C VAL A 23 12.59 -6.76 20.68
N LEU A 24 12.94 -7.93 20.13
CA LEU A 24 12.00 -8.79 19.41
C LEU A 24 10.96 -9.41 20.36
N LEU A 25 11.35 -9.84 21.56
CA LEU A 25 10.43 -10.34 22.61
C LEU A 25 9.46 -9.27 23.11
N LEU A 26 9.94 -8.06 23.40
CA LEU A 26 9.10 -6.91 23.78
C LEU A 26 8.12 -6.51 22.66
N SER A 27 8.54 -6.62 21.39
CA SER A 27 7.64 -6.39 20.25
C SER A 27 6.61 -7.52 20.04
N LEU A 28 6.94 -8.76 20.44
CA LEU A 28 6.04 -9.92 20.37
C LEU A 28 5.00 -9.90 21.50
N GLU A 29 5.37 -9.47 22.72
CA GLU A 29 4.46 -9.34 23.86
C GLU A 29 3.39 -8.27 23.63
N ILE A 30 3.78 -7.14 23.02
CA ILE A 30 2.83 -6.09 22.61
C ILE A 30 1.89 -6.61 21.51
N ALA A 31 2.37 -7.47 20.59
CA ALA A 31 1.55 -8.07 19.54
C ALA A 31 0.58 -9.15 20.06
N LEU A 32 0.97 -9.94 21.05
CA LEU A 32 0.12 -10.98 21.67
C LEU A 32 -1.01 -10.37 22.52
N LEU A 33 -0.76 -9.28 23.25
CA LEU A 33 -1.79 -8.53 23.98
C LEU A 33 -2.85 -7.88 23.05
N VAL A 34 -2.45 -7.46 21.84
CA VAL A 34 -3.36 -6.92 20.81
C VAL A 34 -4.13 -8.04 20.08
N SER A 35 -3.53 -9.22 19.91
CA SER A 35 -4.19 -10.37 19.26
C SER A 35 -5.26 -11.03 20.13
N SER A 36 -5.02 -11.18 21.44
CA SER A 36 -5.97 -11.83 22.36
C SER A 36 -7.22 -10.98 22.65
N THR A 37 -7.11 -9.65 22.52
CA THR A 37 -8.25 -8.73 22.64
C THR A 37 -9.07 -8.62 21.36
N CYS A 38 -8.52 -9.01 20.19
CA CYS A 38 -9.19 -8.85 18.90
C CYS A 38 -10.09 -10.04 18.51
N THR A 39 -9.71 -11.28 18.85
CA THR A 39 -10.48 -12.50 18.52
C THR A 39 -11.72 -12.72 19.39
N LEU A 40 -11.75 -12.23 20.63
CA LEU A 40 -12.93 -12.28 21.50
C LEU A 40 -13.98 -11.19 21.17
N VAL A 41 -13.57 -10.12 20.47
CA VAL A 41 -14.45 -9.02 20.05
C VAL A 41 -15.23 -9.35 18.77
N GLY A 42 -14.62 -10.10 17.83
CA GLY A 42 -15.20 -10.37 16.50
C GLY A 42 -16.51 -11.19 16.47
N ARG A 43 -16.74 -12.11 17.42
CA ARG A 43 -18.01 -12.88 17.49
C ARG A 43 -19.12 -12.14 18.26
N LYS A 44 -18.77 -11.11 19.03
CA LYS A 44 -19.71 -10.30 19.83
C LYS A 44 -20.27 -9.11 19.04
N MET A 45 -19.54 -8.66 18.01
CA MET A 45 -19.84 -7.42 17.28
C MET A 45 -21.08 -7.44 16.38
N ASP A 46 -21.47 -8.56 15.76
CA ASP A 46 -22.59 -8.53 14.79
C ASP A 46 -23.96 -8.34 15.48
N PHE A 47 -24.19 -9.02 16.60
CA PHE A 47 -25.45 -8.88 17.35
C PHE A 47 -25.52 -7.53 18.11
N GLU A 48 -24.41 -7.08 18.70
CA GLU A 48 -24.33 -5.76 19.36
C GLU A 48 -24.53 -4.60 18.37
N LYS A 49 -24.07 -4.73 17.11
CA LYS A 49 -24.31 -3.73 16.07
C LYS A 49 -25.79 -3.59 15.73
N TYR A 50 -26.53 -4.70 15.60
CA TYR A 50 -27.98 -4.65 15.34
C TYR A 50 -28.78 -4.17 16.56
N ILE A 51 -28.33 -4.48 17.78
CA ILE A 51 -28.89 -3.92 19.01
C ILE A 51 -28.64 -2.40 19.10
N THR A 52 -27.46 -1.93 18.72
CA THR A 52 -27.15 -0.49 18.69
C THR A 52 -28.04 0.23 17.66
N LEU A 53 -28.18 -0.34 16.46
CA LEU A 53 -29.03 0.19 15.39
C LEU A 53 -30.52 0.23 15.77
N GLY A 54 -31.01 -0.80 16.46
CA GLY A 54 -32.39 -0.83 16.94
C GLY A 54 -32.64 0.18 18.08
N LYS A 55 -31.66 0.40 18.96
CA LYS A 55 -31.72 1.45 19.99
C LYS A 55 -31.73 2.86 19.39
N GLU A 56 -30.91 3.10 18.37
CA GLU A 56 -30.92 4.35 17.58
C GLU A 56 -32.25 4.58 16.88
N SER A 57 -32.93 3.50 16.49
CA SER A 57 -34.28 3.54 15.91
C SER A 57 -35.40 3.63 16.96
N GLY A 58 -35.06 3.81 18.25
CA GLY A 58 -36.02 4.02 19.33
C GLY A 58 -36.65 2.75 19.92
N LEU A 59 -36.23 1.55 19.50
CA LEU A 59 -36.78 0.28 19.95
C LEU A 59 -36.21 -0.13 21.32
N LYS A 60 -37.06 -0.63 22.22
CA LYS A 60 -36.67 -1.09 23.57
C LYS A 60 -37.35 -2.43 23.91
N GLY A 61 -36.76 -3.18 24.83
CA GLY A 61 -37.32 -4.46 25.30
C GLY A 61 -37.32 -5.55 24.24
N ASP A 62 -38.36 -6.38 24.22
CA ASP A 62 -38.45 -7.57 23.36
C ASP A 62 -38.43 -7.23 21.86
N ALA A 63 -38.97 -6.06 21.47
CA ALA A 63 -38.96 -5.58 20.09
C ALA A 63 -37.54 -5.32 19.54
N LEU A 64 -36.57 -4.99 20.41
CA LEU A 64 -35.18 -4.78 20.03
C LEU A 64 -34.47 -6.11 19.74
N ILE A 65 -34.81 -7.15 20.51
CA ILE A 65 -34.24 -8.49 20.37
C ILE A 65 -34.79 -9.16 19.11
N GLU A 66 -36.08 -9.02 18.86
CA GLU A 66 -36.74 -9.44 17.61
C GLU A 66 -36.10 -8.78 16.38
N PHE A 67 -35.93 -7.45 16.40
CA PHE A 67 -35.27 -6.72 15.32
C PHE A 67 -33.85 -7.23 15.02
N ALA A 68 -33.06 -7.47 16.07
CA ALA A 68 -31.70 -7.97 15.92
C ALA A 68 -31.66 -9.40 15.36
N ARG A 69 -32.58 -10.28 15.78
CA ARG A 69 -32.69 -11.66 15.26
C ARG A 69 -33.17 -11.69 13.81
N GLU A 70 -34.13 -10.85 13.43
CA GLU A 70 -34.65 -10.80 12.06
C GLU A 70 -33.61 -10.27 11.09
N ARG A 71 -32.85 -9.23 11.48
CA ARG A 71 -31.72 -8.73 10.67
C ARG A 71 -30.62 -9.76 10.51
N GLU A 72 -30.35 -10.54 11.55
CA GLU A 72 -29.38 -11.63 11.48
C GLU A 72 -29.85 -12.76 10.54
N LYS A 73 -31.15 -13.07 10.56
CA LYS A 73 -31.78 -14.06 9.68
C LYS A 73 -31.74 -13.61 8.21
N ILE A 74 -32.12 -12.38 7.92
CA ILE A 74 -32.03 -11.79 6.57
C ILE A 74 -30.59 -11.85 6.06
N ALA A 75 -29.61 -11.48 6.89
CA ALA A 75 -28.20 -11.54 6.53
C ALA A 75 -27.69 -12.97 6.31
N ARG A 76 -28.31 -14.00 6.90
CA ARG A 76 -28.00 -15.41 6.60
C ARG A 76 -28.62 -15.85 5.28
N ASP A 77 -29.85 -15.45 5.01
CA ASP A 77 -30.56 -15.77 3.76
C ASP A 77 -29.94 -15.09 2.54
N GLU A 78 -29.53 -13.82 2.64
CA GLU A 78 -28.79 -13.12 1.57
C GLU A 78 -27.47 -13.83 1.27
N ARG A 79 -26.73 -14.23 2.31
CA ARG A 79 -25.49 -15.01 2.15
C ARG A 79 -25.73 -16.37 1.52
N GLN A 80 -26.91 -16.95 1.69
CA GLN A 80 -27.27 -18.22 1.06
C GLN A 80 -27.64 -18.04 -0.41
N LYS A 81 -28.46 -17.03 -0.73
CA LYS A 81 -28.79 -16.66 -2.11
C LYS A 81 -27.56 -16.26 -2.93
N GLU A 82 -26.61 -15.55 -2.34
CA GLU A 82 -25.32 -15.21 -2.96
C GLU A 82 -24.53 -16.49 -3.34
N ARG A 83 -24.51 -17.49 -2.45
CA ARG A 83 -23.85 -18.78 -2.73
C ARG A 83 -24.56 -19.59 -3.80
N GLU A 84 -25.90 -19.54 -3.84
CA GLU A 84 -26.71 -20.20 -4.86
C GLU A 84 -26.50 -19.54 -6.23
N HIS A 85 -26.56 -18.21 -6.30
CA HIS A 85 -26.27 -17.45 -7.52
C HIS A 85 -24.84 -17.71 -8.02
N GLN A 86 -23.86 -17.79 -7.13
CA GLN A 86 -22.48 -18.16 -7.49
C GLN A 86 -22.35 -19.61 -8.01
N LYS A 87 -23.19 -20.54 -7.52
CA LYS A 87 -23.22 -21.92 -8.04
C LYS A 87 -23.86 -21.95 -9.42
N GLU A 88 -24.99 -21.27 -9.61
CA GLU A 88 -25.69 -21.17 -10.90
C GLU A 88 -24.79 -20.54 -11.97
N MET A 89 -24.07 -19.46 -11.64
CA MET A 89 -23.12 -18.83 -12.55
C MET A 89 -21.99 -19.79 -12.97
N LYS A 90 -21.45 -20.58 -12.03
CA LYS A 90 -20.44 -21.60 -12.34
C LYS A 90 -21.00 -22.73 -13.20
N GLU A 91 -22.25 -23.12 -12.97
CA GLU A 91 -22.91 -24.15 -13.76
C GLU A 91 -23.18 -23.70 -15.19
N TYR A 92 -23.57 -22.43 -15.38
CA TYR A 92 -23.70 -21.81 -16.69
C TYR A 92 -22.37 -21.76 -17.44
N ASP A 93 -21.28 -21.36 -16.78
CA ASP A 93 -19.93 -21.37 -17.34
C ASP A 93 -19.48 -22.78 -17.76
N LEU A 94 -19.77 -23.80 -16.95
CA LEU A 94 -19.48 -25.21 -17.27
C LEU A 94 -20.28 -25.71 -18.49
N LYS A 95 -21.52 -25.25 -18.66
CA LYS A 95 -22.40 -25.61 -19.79
C LYS A 95 -21.96 -24.96 -21.11
N ILE A 96 -21.41 -23.74 -21.04
CA ILE A 96 -20.77 -23.09 -22.18
C ILE A 96 -19.50 -23.86 -22.58
N ALA A 97 -18.70 -24.28 -21.60
CA ALA A 97 -17.47 -25.03 -21.85
C ALA A 97 -17.72 -26.41 -22.48
N SER A 98 -18.79 -27.11 -22.09
CA SER A 98 -19.14 -28.42 -22.67
C SER A 98 -19.73 -28.31 -24.08
N THR A 99 -20.49 -27.24 -24.38
CA THR A 99 -21.06 -27.00 -25.71
C THR A 99 -19.99 -26.56 -26.73
N GLY A 100 -18.93 -25.89 -26.27
CA GLY A 100 -17.80 -25.46 -27.11
C GLY A 100 -16.83 -26.57 -27.56
N SER A 101 -17.03 -27.83 -27.15
CA SER A 101 -16.08 -28.93 -27.41
C SER A 101 -16.38 -29.78 -28.66
N ASN A 102 -17.41 -29.46 -29.45
CA ASN A 102 -17.80 -30.25 -30.64
C ASN A 102 -17.33 -29.69 -32.00
N LEU A 103 -16.34 -28.78 -32.02
CA LEU A 103 -15.79 -28.21 -33.26
C LEU A 103 -14.26 -28.20 -33.23
N ALA A 104 -13.64 -29.37 -33.26
CA ALA A 104 -12.23 -29.50 -33.66
C ALA A 104 -11.89 -30.96 -33.97
N ASP A 105 -12.28 -31.45 -35.13
CA ASP A 105 -11.71 -32.67 -35.69
C ASP A 105 -11.37 -32.45 -37.17
N SER A 106 -10.08 -32.22 -37.46
CA SER A 106 -9.38 -32.66 -38.69
C SER A 106 -7.99 -32.04 -38.86
N LYS A 107 -7.00 -32.97 -38.96
CA LYS A 107 -5.75 -32.97 -39.75
C LYS A 107 -4.65 -31.91 -39.56
N GLY A 108 -3.51 -32.35 -39.00
CA GLY A 108 -2.34 -32.83 -39.77
C GLY A 108 -1.40 -31.82 -40.45
N GLY A 109 -0.09 -31.91 -40.13
CA GLY A 109 0.99 -31.59 -41.08
C GLY A 109 1.90 -30.39 -40.75
N LEU A 110 3.16 -30.70 -40.45
CA LEU A 110 4.40 -29.91 -40.37
C LEU A 110 4.44 -28.46 -40.93
N GLY A 111 5.07 -27.56 -40.17
CA GLY A 111 5.63 -26.31 -40.70
C GLY A 111 5.87 -25.22 -39.64
N ASN A 112 7.14 -24.83 -39.44
CA ASN A 112 7.55 -23.70 -38.58
C ASN A 112 6.86 -22.40 -39.01
N THR A 113 5.82 -21.98 -38.30
CA THR A 113 5.34 -20.60 -38.24
C THR A 113 4.72 -20.34 -36.86
N ALA A 114 4.81 -19.11 -36.38
CA ALA A 114 4.46 -18.62 -35.04
C ALA A 114 3.19 -19.24 -34.42
N PRO A 115 3.11 -19.40 -33.07
CA PRO A 115 1.87 -19.83 -32.43
C PRO A 115 0.82 -18.71 -32.57
N THR A 116 -0.04 -18.82 -33.59
CA THR A 116 -1.21 -17.98 -33.84
C THR A 116 -2.38 -18.27 -32.88
N LYS A 117 -2.19 -19.14 -31.89
CA LYS A 117 -3.20 -19.38 -30.85
C LYS A 117 -3.09 -18.30 -29.79
N LEU A 118 -4.04 -17.37 -29.80
CA LEU A 118 -4.25 -16.39 -28.75
C LEU A 118 -4.08 -17.05 -27.37
N PRO A 119 -3.39 -16.41 -26.41
CA PRO A 119 -3.29 -16.94 -25.06
C PRO A 119 -4.68 -17.30 -24.53
N LYS A 120 -4.87 -18.54 -24.06
CA LYS A 120 -6.07 -18.94 -23.30
C LYS A 120 -6.04 -18.35 -21.88
N LEU A 121 -5.72 -17.07 -21.77
CA LEU A 121 -5.75 -16.30 -20.54
C LEU A 121 -7.02 -15.45 -20.57
N PRO A 122 -7.72 -15.32 -19.42
CA PRO A 122 -8.77 -14.33 -19.29
C PRO A 122 -8.26 -12.93 -19.62
N LEU A 123 -9.11 -12.15 -20.28
CA LEU A 123 -8.88 -10.73 -20.51
C LEU A 123 -8.71 -10.01 -19.17
N PHE A 124 -7.83 -9.01 -19.14
CA PHE A 124 -7.71 -8.09 -18.02
C PHE A 124 -9.05 -7.38 -17.81
N LYS A 125 -9.58 -7.43 -16.60
CA LYS A 125 -10.80 -6.70 -16.21
C LYS A 125 -10.47 -5.56 -15.26
N GLU A 126 -10.67 -4.36 -15.76
CA GLU A 126 -10.48 -3.15 -14.98
C GLU A 126 -11.48 -3.08 -13.80
N GLY A 127 -10.97 -2.82 -12.59
CA GLY A 127 -11.77 -2.71 -11.36
C GLY A 127 -11.84 -3.99 -10.53
N THR A 128 -11.68 -5.18 -11.16
CA THR A 128 -11.59 -6.46 -10.44
C THR A 128 -10.16 -6.97 -10.33
N ASP A 129 -9.36 -6.75 -11.38
CA ASP A 129 -8.01 -7.30 -11.47
C ASP A 129 -6.96 -6.26 -11.04
N ASP A 130 -6.02 -6.69 -10.21
CA ASP A 130 -4.80 -5.91 -9.95
C ASP A 130 -3.86 -6.05 -11.16
N MET A 131 -3.51 -4.92 -11.78
CA MET A 131 -2.69 -4.86 -13.00
C MET A 131 -1.34 -5.58 -12.84
N ASP A 132 -0.75 -5.50 -11.65
CA ASP A 132 0.56 -6.07 -11.37
C ASP A 132 0.49 -7.59 -11.14
N ALA A 133 -0.58 -8.08 -10.50
CA ALA A 133 -0.90 -9.50 -10.45
C ALA A 133 -1.19 -10.06 -11.85
N PHE A 134 -1.91 -9.31 -12.70
CA PHE A 134 -2.17 -9.68 -14.09
C PHE A 134 -0.88 -9.80 -14.91
N ILE A 135 0.01 -8.80 -14.83
CA ILE A 135 1.32 -8.84 -15.52
C ILE A 135 2.11 -10.07 -15.07
N LEU A 136 2.21 -10.33 -13.76
CA LEU A 136 2.91 -11.50 -13.23
C LEU A 136 2.32 -12.82 -13.72
N ARG A 137 0.98 -12.93 -13.77
CA ARG A 137 0.28 -14.10 -14.31
C ARG A 137 0.65 -14.32 -15.77
N PHE A 138 0.65 -13.27 -16.58
CA PHE A 138 1.05 -13.34 -17.98
C PHE A 138 2.51 -13.79 -18.12
N GLU A 139 3.45 -13.19 -17.37
CA GLU A 139 4.88 -13.55 -17.45
C GLU A 139 5.11 -15.02 -17.10
N ARG A 140 4.43 -15.53 -16.05
CA ARG A 140 4.50 -16.95 -15.67
C ARG A 140 3.95 -17.85 -16.76
N PHE A 141 2.82 -17.49 -17.37
CA PHE A 141 2.22 -18.25 -18.45
C PHE A 141 3.12 -18.28 -19.70
N ALA A 142 3.61 -17.12 -20.13
CA ALA A 142 4.46 -17.01 -21.31
C ALA A 142 5.80 -17.75 -21.11
N THR A 143 6.36 -17.72 -19.90
CA THR A 143 7.57 -18.47 -19.55
C THR A 143 7.30 -19.98 -19.56
N ALA A 144 6.21 -20.45 -18.93
CA ALA A 144 5.84 -21.86 -18.93
C ALA A 144 5.55 -22.40 -20.35
N ALA A 145 5.02 -21.55 -21.23
CA ALA A 145 4.77 -21.87 -22.62
C ALA A 145 5.99 -21.68 -23.55
N ASN A 146 7.15 -21.31 -23.00
CA ASN A 146 8.40 -21.04 -23.75
C ASN A 146 8.22 -20.05 -24.92
N TRP A 147 7.44 -18.99 -24.70
CA TRP A 147 7.20 -18.00 -25.73
C TRP A 147 8.42 -17.11 -25.96
N PRO A 148 8.82 -16.82 -27.22
CA PRO A 148 9.89 -15.88 -27.49
C PRO A 148 9.48 -14.47 -27.05
N ARG A 149 10.42 -13.71 -26.44
CA ARG A 149 10.15 -12.35 -25.93
C ARG A 149 9.56 -11.39 -26.98
N THR A 150 9.83 -11.63 -28.26
CA THR A 150 9.33 -10.85 -29.39
C THR A 150 7.82 -10.87 -29.56
N ILE A 151 7.12 -11.93 -29.10
CA ILE A 151 5.66 -12.02 -29.21
C ILE A 151 4.94 -11.56 -27.95
N TRP A 152 5.65 -11.36 -26.84
CA TRP A 152 5.03 -11.10 -25.54
C TRP A 152 4.20 -9.81 -25.53
N ALA A 153 4.69 -8.76 -26.18
CA ALA A 153 4.00 -7.46 -26.19
C ALA A 153 2.68 -7.54 -26.98
N THR A 154 2.72 -8.11 -28.17
CA THR A 154 1.53 -8.32 -29.02
C THR A 154 0.52 -9.25 -28.36
N SER A 155 0.98 -10.35 -27.76
CA SER A 155 0.12 -11.29 -27.05
C SER A 155 -0.49 -10.69 -25.78
N MET A 156 0.26 -9.86 -25.05
CA MET A 156 -0.27 -9.14 -23.89
C MET A 156 -1.30 -8.10 -24.34
N GLY A 157 -1.03 -7.32 -25.39
CA GLY A 157 -1.94 -6.32 -25.93
C GLY A 157 -3.32 -6.90 -26.27
N ALA A 158 -3.38 -8.12 -26.80
CA ALA A 158 -4.64 -8.82 -27.09
C ALA A 158 -5.46 -9.19 -25.84
N LEU A 159 -4.84 -9.22 -24.66
CA LEU A 159 -5.49 -9.53 -23.39
C LEU A 159 -5.89 -8.27 -22.60
N LEU A 160 -5.48 -7.08 -23.03
CA LEU A 160 -5.80 -5.82 -22.35
C LEU A 160 -7.20 -5.33 -22.75
N THR A 161 -7.89 -4.72 -21.80
CA THR A 161 -9.17 -4.03 -22.04
C THR A 161 -9.17 -2.66 -21.34
N GLY A 162 -10.17 -1.83 -21.63
CA GLY A 162 -10.38 -0.54 -20.95
C GLY A 162 -9.17 0.39 -21.01
N ARG A 163 -8.82 1.01 -19.88
CA ARG A 163 -7.68 1.96 -19.80
C ARG A 163 -6.33 1.31 -20.11
N ALA A 164 -6.17 0.01 -19.90
CA ALA A 164 -4.93 -0.68 -20.25
C ALA A 164 -4.77 -0.81 -21.77
N LEU A 165 -5.87 -1.08 -22.48
CA LEU A 165 -5.88 -1.11 -23.95
C LEU A 165 -5.65 0.28 -24.54
N GLU A 166 -6.18 1.34 -23.91
CA GLU A 166 -5.90 2.72 -24.32
C GLU A 166 -4.41 3.09 -24.24
N VAL A 167 -3.67 2.53 -23.26
CA VAL A 167 -2.21 2.72 -23.19
C VAL A 167 -1.57 2.06 -24.40
N TYR A 168 -1.90 0.79 -24.66
CA TYR A 168 -1.34 0.04 -25.78
C TYR A 168 -1.64 0.72 -27.14
N SER A 169 -2.84 1.24 -27.36
CA SER A 169 -3.23 1.88 -28.62
C SER A 169 -2.57 3.25 -28.86
N ARG A 170 -2.15 3.95 -27.81
CA ARG A 170 -1.45 5.24 -27.90
C ARG A 170 0.07 5.10 -28.04
N MET A 171 0.61 3.90 -27.84
CA MET A 171 2.04 3.64 -28.04
C MET A 171 2.36 3.59 -29.54
N SER A 172 3.56 4.06 -29.91
CA SER A 172 4.03 3.90 -31.29
C SER A 172 4.24 2.42 -31.63
N ASP A 173 4.19 2.06 -32.92
CA ASP A 173 4.36 0.68 -33.39
C ASP A 173 5.67 0.03 -32.91
N SER A 174 6.75 0.82 -32.79
CA SER A 174 8.02 0.36 -32.24
C SER A 174 7.98 0.06 -30.74
N GLN A 175 7.16 0.78 -29.98
CA GLN A 175 7.05 0.63 -28.53
C GLN A 175 6.02 -0.44 -28.15
N SER A 176 4.95 -0.60 -28.92
CA SER A 176 3.89 -1.59 -28.67
C SER A 176 4.38 -3.03 -28.90
N LYS A 177 5.41 -3.23 -29.71
CA LYS A 177 6.09 -4.52 -29.93
C LYS A 177 7.17 -4.84 -28.89
N ASP A 178 7.59 -3.86 -28.09
CA ASP A 178 8.59 -4.03 -27.03
C ASP A 178 7.91 -4.27 -25.68
N TYR A 179 8.06 -5.49 -25.16
CA TYR A 179 7.44 -5.89 -23.90
C TYR A 179 7.91 -5.05 -22.71
N ALA A 180 9.19 -4.67 -22.66
CA ALA A 180 9.72 -3.89 -21.55
C ALA A 180 9.08 -2.49 -21.50
N LYS A 181 8.92 -1.87 -22.68
CA LYS A 181 8.25 -0.57 -22.80
C LYS A 181 6.77 -0.67 -22.48
N LEU A 182 6.07 -1.67 -23.01
CA LEU A 182 4.65 -1.91 -22.70
C LEU A 182 4.43 -2.11 -21.20
N LYS A 183 5.23 -2.97 -20.56
CA LYS A 183 5.18 -3.20 -19.11
C LYS A 183 5.39 -1.90 -18.35
N SER A 184 6.40 -1.11 -18.69
CA SER A 184 6.67 0.17 -18.01
C SER A 184 5.53 1.18 -18.16
N ALA A 185 4.91 1.26 -19.35
CA ALA A 185 3.80 2.18 -19.61
C ALA A 185 2.53 1.78 -18.85
N LEU A 186 2.24 0.47 -18.77
CA LEU A 186 1.13 -0.06 -17.98
C LEU A 186 1.36 0.19 -16.48
N LEU A 187 2.53 -0.15 -15.95
CA LEU A 187 2.85 0.12 -14.54
C LEU A 187 2.69 1.61 -14.20
N PHE A 188 3.17 2.50 -15.07
CA PHE A 188 3.03 3.94 -14.89
C PHE A 188 1.57 4.40 -14.90
N LYS A 189 0.77 3.98 -15.89
CA LYS A 189 -0.65 4.37 -16.00
C LYS A 189 -1.47 3.94 -14.79
N PHE A 190 -1.18 2.76 -14.24
CA PHE A 190 -1.87 2.21 -13.07
C PHE A 190 -1.24 2.66 -11.74
N GLN A 191 -0.39 3.70 -11.75
CA GLN A 191 0.26 4.28 -10.57
C GLN A 191 1.07 3.28 -9.73
N LEU A 192 1.57 2.23 -10.36
CA LEU A 192 2.44 1.22 -9.75
C LEU A 192 3.88 1.74 -9.70
N THR A 193 4.06 2.83 -8.95
CA THR A 193 5.36 3.46 -8.68
C THR A 193 6.03 2.84 -7.44
N ALA A 194 7.30 3.15 -7.21
CA ALA A 194 8.00 2.76 -5.98
C ALA A 194 7.22 3.21 -4.73
N ASP A 195 6.75 4.46 -4.69
CA ASP A 195 5.90 5.00 -3.61
C ASP A 195 4.58 4.23 -3.47
N GLY A 196 3.96 3.81 -4.58
CA GLY A 196 2.74 3.00 -4.60
C GLY A 196 2.94 1.63 -3.95
N PHE A 197 4.02 0.92 -4.30
CA PHE A 197 4.35 -0.37 -3.68
C PHE A 197 4.76 -0.24 -2.22
N ARG A 198 5.51 0.80 -1.86
CA ARG A 198 5.80 1.13 -0.45
C ARG A 198 4.51 1.30 0.34
N GLY A 199 3.57 2.08 -0.19
CA GLY A 199 2.25 2.28 0.42
C GLY A 199 1.49 0.97 0.59
N LYS A 200 1.44 0.13 -0.46
CA LYS A 200 0.83 -1.20 -0.41
C LYS A 200 1.50 -2.08 0.66
N PHE A 201 2.83 -2.07 0.76
CA PHE A 201 3.57 -2.85 1.75
C PHE A 201 3.27 -2.39 3.19
N ARG A 202 3.39 -1.09 3.49
CA ARG A 202 3.19 -0.53 4.84
C ARG A 202 1.73 -0.62 5.32
N ASN A 203 0.79 -0.43 4.42
CA ASN A 203 -0.64 -0.39 4.73
C ASN A 203 -1.35 -1.72 4.48
N SER A 204 -0.65 -2.75 4.00
CA SER A 204 -1.24 -4.08 3.82
C SER A 204 -1.75 -4.63 5.15
N ARG A 205 -2.89 -5.31 5.11
CA ARG A 205 -3.47 -6.06 6.24
C ARG A 205 -3.91 -7.41 5.73
N CYS A 206 -3.97 -8.38 6.65
CA CYS A 206 -4.47 -9.71 6.33
C CYS A 206 -5.95 -9.60 5.93
N GLU A 207 -6.30 -10.09 4.75
CA GLU A 207 -7.67 -10.09 4.23
C GLU A 207 -8.49 -11.24 4.83
N SER A 208 -9.80 -11.05 5.01
CA SER A 208 -10.68 -12.03 5.68
C SER A 208 -10.77 -13.39 4.99
N ARG A 209 -10.38 -13.48 3.70
CA ARG A 209 -10.42 -14.70 2.88
C ARG A 209 -9.03 -15.27 2.60
N GLU A 210 -7.96 -14.63 3.07
CA GLU A 210 -6.59 -15.11 2.86
C GLU A 210 -6.02 -15.76 4.12
N THR A 211 -5.14 -16.73 3.92
CA THR A 211 -4.32 -17.30 5.00
C THR A 211 -3.10 -16.42 5.27
N TYR A 212 -2.53 -16.49 6.48
CA TYR A 212 -1.31 -15.74 6.81
C TYR A 212 -0.11 -16.08 5.92
N SER A 213 -0.02 -17.31 5.41
CA SER A 213 1.00 -17.69 4.43
C SER A 213 0.82 -16.96 3.09
N GLN A 214 -0.43 -16.82 2.63
CA GLN A 214 -0.75 -16.03 1.42
C GLN A 214 -0.50 -14.54 1.66
N TYR A 215 -0.84 -14.03 2.85
CA TYR A 215 -0.53 -12.67 3.26
C TYR A 215 0.98 -12.39 3.22
N LEU A 216 1.81 -13.29 3.76
CA LEU A 216 3.26 -13.16 3.76
C LEU A 216 3.83 -13.09 2.35
N GLU A 217 3.40 -13.98 1.45
CA GLU A 217 3.85 -13.95 0.06
C GLU A 217 3.39 -12.66 -0.66
N ARG A 218 2.19 -12.15 -0.34
CA ARG A 218 1.67 -10.88 -0.87
C ARG A 218 2.52 -9.70 -0.41
N ILE A 219 2.78 -9.54 0.89
CA ILE A 219 3.62 -8.42 1.39
C ILE A 219 5.07 -8.54 0.92
N LYS A 220 5.61 -9.75 0.80
CA LYS A 220 6.94 -10.01 0.24
C LYS A 220 7.01 -9.57 -1.23
N SER A 221 5.95 -9.83 -2.01
CA SER A 221 5.88 -9.37 -3.39
C SER A 221 5.89 -7.84 -3.51
N TYR A 222 5.17 -7.14 -2.61
CA TYR A 222 5.20 -5.67 -2.56
C TYR A 222 6.58 -5.12 -2.22
N LEU A 223 7.29 -5.73 -1.27
CA LEU A 223 8.65 -5.33 -0.93
C LEU A 223 9.61 -5.51 -2.10
N ILE A 224 9.58 -6.68 -2.75
CA ILE A 224 10.44 -6.96 -3.91
C ILE A 224 10.17 -5.96 -5.03
N ARG A 225 8.90 -5.71 -5.34
CA ARG A 225 8.49 -4.75 -6.38
C ARG A 225 8.86 -3.31 -6.02
N TRP A 226 8.78 -2.95 -4.73
CA TRP A 226 9.24 -1.65 -4.28
C TRP A 226 10.74 -1.46 -4.53
N ILE A 227 11.57 -2.45 -4.21
CA ILE A 227 13.02 -2.42 -4.49
C ILE A 227 13.29 -2.30 -6.00
N GLU A 228 12.64 -3.14 -6.82
CA GLU A 228 12.79 -3.15 -8.28
C GLU A 228 12.39 -1.80 -8.91
N MET A 229 11.26 -1.23 -8.48
CA MET A 229 10.80 0.07 -8.97
C MET A 229 11.63 1.25 -8.47
N SER A 230 12.39 1.07 -7.39
CA SER A 230 13.33 2.08 -6.87
C SER A 230 14.67 2.05 -7.60
N LYS A 231 14.84 1.16 -8.60
CA LYS A 231 16.07 0.97 -9.38
C LYS A 231 17.31 0.63 -8.54
N LYS A 232 17.10 0.11 -7.33
CA LYS A 232 18.18 -0.36 -6.45
C LYS A 232 18.42 -1.85 -6.62
N GLN A 233 19.62 -2.32 -6.28
CA GLN A 233 19.93 -3.75 -6.26
C GLN A 233 19.28 -4.39 -5.03
N LYS A 234 19.15 -5.72 -5.04
CA LYS A 234 18.66 -6.51 -3.89
C LYS A 234 19.78 -6.81 -2.89
N THR A 235 20.58 -5.80 -2.57
CA THR A 235 21.67 -5.89 -1.59
C THR A 235 21.20 -5.37 -0.23
N TYR A 236 21.91 -5.76 0.83
CA TYR A 236 21.61 -5.27 2.18
C TYR A 236 21.75 -3.76 2.28
N ASP A 237 22.84 -3.21 1.71
CA ASP A 237 23.14 -1.78 1.75
C ASP A 237 22.09 -0.95 1.01
N ASP A 238 21.61 -1.43 -0.14
CA ASP A 238 20.58 -0.73 -0.91
C ASP A 238 19.22 -0.75 -0.22
N LEU A 239 18.89 -1.85 0.46
CA LEU A 239 17.68 -1.94 1.28
C LEU A 239 17.76 -0.99 2.48
N LEU A 240 18.91 -0.96 3.16
CA LEU A 240 19.16 -0.03 4.26
C LEU A 240 19.01 1.41 3.79
N ASP A 241 19.65 1.76 2.68
CA ASP A 241 19.60 3.09 2.10
C ASP A 241 18.17 3.49 1.68
N LEU A 242 17.40 2.55 1.10
CA LEU A 242 15.98 2.76 0.75
C LEU A 242 15.12 3.07 1.98
N LEU A 243 15.32 2.33 3.08
CA LEU A 243 14.59 2.55 4.33
C LEU A 243 14.98 3.88 5.00
N LEU A 244 16.26 4.25 4.93
CA LEU A 244 16.73 5.54 5.45
C LEU A 244 16.13 6.71 4.66
N GLN A 245 16.09 6.62 3.33
CA GLN A 245 15.43 7.61 2.47
C GLN A 245 13.93 7.73 2.78
N GLU A 246 13.23 6.62 2.98
CA GLU A 246 11.83 6.63 3.40
C GLU A 246 11.66 7.37 4.74
N GLN A 247 12.48 7.02 5.74
CA GLN A 247 12.39 7.61 7.07
C GLN A 247 12.69 9.12 7.06
N MET A 248 13.67 9.55 6.27
CA MET A 248 13.98 10.96 6.04
C MET A 248 12.79 11.73 5.46
N ILE A 249 12.12 11.19 4.45
CA ILE A 249 10.93 11.81 3.86
C ILE A 249 9.78 11.88 4.89
N ASN A 250 9.54 10.82 5.65
CA ASN A 250 8.45 10.74 6.61
C ASN A 250 8.64 11.65 7.85
N SER A 251 9.89 11.93 8.21
CA SER A 251 10.26 12.81 9.34
C SER A 251 10.39 14.28 8.94
N SER A 252 10.40 14.60 7.64
CA SER A 252 10.56 15.95 7.12
C SER A 252 9.24 16.72 7.10
N SER A 253 9.31 18.06 7.09
CA SER A 253 8.13 18.90 6.83
C SER A 253 7.61 18.65 5.41
N LYS A 254 6.36 19.01 5.14
CA LYS A 254 5.74 18.80 3.82
C LYS A 254 6.53 19.47 2.69
N GLU A 255 7.03 20.67 2.94
CA GLU A 255 7.79 21.47 1.98
C GLU A 255 9.15 20.83 1.67
N LEU A 256 9.86 20.39 2.71
CA LEU A 256 11.12 19.67 2.56
C LEU A 256 10.93 18.31 1.87
N ALA A 257 9.89 17.57 2.24
CA ALA A 257 9.57 16.29 1.60
C ALA A 257 9.28 16.47 0.10
N VAL A 258 8.55 17.52 -0.30
CA VAL A 258 8.31 17.85 -1.71
C VAL A 258 9.63 18.18 -2.41
N PHE A 259 10.47 19.03 -1.80
CA PHE A 259 11.77 19.41 -2.34
C PHE A 259 12.71 18.20 -2.55
N LEU A 260 12.74 17.27 -1.60
CA LEU A 260 13.55 16.06 -1.68
C LEU A 260 13.01 15.09 -2.74
N LYS A 261 11.68 14.95 -2.86
CA LYS A 261 11.06 14.10 -3.89
C LYS A 261 11.28 14.63 -5.30
N GLU A 262 11.29 15.95 -5.49
CA GLU A 262 11.55 16.58 -6.79
C GLU A 262 12.98 16.29 -7.29
N ARG A 263 13.96 16.22 -6.38
CA ARG A 263 15.38 16.04 -6.71
C ARG A 263 15.82 14.58 -6.81
N THR A 264 14.95 13.63 -6.44
CA THR A 264 15.14 12.18 -6.56
C THR A 264 16.58 11.72 -6.24
N PRO A 265 17.10 11.95 -5.02
CA PRO A 265 18.47 11.57 -4.67
C PRO A 265 18.64 10.04 -4.72
N ASP A 266 19.81 9.60 -5.17
CA ASP A 266 20.12 8.17 -5.34
C ASP A 266 20.41 7.50 -3.98
N LYS A 267 21.15 8.20 -3.11
CA LYS A 267 21.54 7.74 -1.76
C LYS A 267 20.96 8.59 -0.63
N ALA A 268 20.80 7.98 0.55
CA ALA A 268 20.36 8.67 1.76
C ALA A 268 21.36 9.77 2.19
N SER A 269 22.65 9.55 1.96
CA SER A 269 23.70 10.57 2.18
C SER A 269 23.43 11.84 1.39
N ASP A 270 23.08 11.68 0.11
CA ASP A 270 22.86 12.80 -0.81
C ASP A 270 21.57 13.52 -0.46
N MET A 271 20.55 12.76 -0.02
CA MET A 271 19.30 13.30 0.50
C MET A 271 19.54 14.18 1.74
N ALA A 272 20.44 13.78 2.64
CA ALA A 272 20.80 14.60 3.81
C ALA A 272 21.48 15.90 3.40
N LEU A 273 22.45 15.85 2.47
CA LEU A 273 23.11 17.05 1.94
C LEU A 273 22.12 18.03 1.27
N LEU A 274 21.14 17.51 0.54
CA LEU A 274 20.08 18.32 -0.05
C LEU A 274 19.17 18.95 1.01
N ALA A 275 18.84 18.20 2.07
CA ALA A 275 18.03 18.72 3.17
C ALA A 275 18.75 19.83 3.95
N ASP A 276 20.06 19.71 4.15
CA ASP A 276 20.86 20.76 4.77
C ASP A 276 20.90 22.03 3.90
N LYS A 277 21.12 21.88 2.59
CA LYS A 277 21.05 23.02 1.64
C LYS A 277 19.68 23.70 1.64
N TYR A 278 18.60 22.92 1.72
CA TYR A 278 17.25 23.47 1.87
C TYR A 278 17.12 24.26 3.17
N ARG A 279 17.60 23.71 4.29
CA ARG A 279 17.56 24.39 5.59
C ARG A 279 18.40 25.67 5.61
N GLU A 280 19.53 25.71 4.92
CA GLU A 280 20.34 26.93 4.78
C GLU A 280 19.62 28.00 3.96
N ALA A 281 19.02 27.62 2.83
CA ALA A 281 18.31 28.56 1.95
C ALA A 281 17.01 29.09 2.58
N TYR A 282 16.23 28.23 3.22
CA TYR A 282 14.89 28.55 3.72
C TYR A 282 14.81 28.76 5.24
N GLY A 283 15.79 28.29 6.01
CA GLY A 283 15.82 28.43 7.48
C GLY A 283 16.05 29.86 7.96
N ASN A 284 16.54 30.77 7.11
CA ASN A 284 16.66 32.19 7.43
C ASN A 284 15.31 32.93 7.37
N TYR A 285 14.36 32.47 6.55
CA TYR A 285 13.02 33.07 6.48
C TYR A 285 12.19 32.79 7.73
N ASP A 286 12.23 31.55 8.24
CA ASP A 286 11.45 31.16 9.42
C ASP A 286 11.97 31.82 10.71
N LYS A 287 13.30 32.02 10.83
CA LYS A 287 13.89 32.82 11.91
C LYS A 287 13.41 34.27 11.87
N GLY A 288 13.39 34.90 10.69
CA GLY A 288 12.90 36.27 10.53
C GLY A 288 11.43 36.43 10.91
N ILE A 289 10.57 35.51 10.47
CA ILE A 289 9.13 35.53 10.80
C ILE A 289 8.89 35.31 12.29
N ARG A 290 9.61 34.37 12.93
CA ARG A 290 9.50 34.16 14.39
C ARG A 290 9.93 35.40 15.18
N VAL A 291 11.02 36.05 14.80
CA VAL A 291 11.48 37.29 15.44
C VAL A 291 10.47 38.42 15.28
N LEU A 292 9.90 38.60 14.08
CA LEU A 292 8.85 39.59 13.84
C LEU A 292 7.58 39.31 14.66
N ARG A 293 7.16 38.03 14.76
CA ARG A 293 6.00 37.60 15.55
C ARG A 293 6.20 37.88 17.04
N ILE A 294 7.36 37.48 17.59
CA ILE A 294 7.71 37.77 18.99
C ILE A 294 7.74 39.27 19.26
N GLY A 295 8.30 40.06 18.32
CA GLY A 295 8.32 41.52 18.41
C GLY A 295 6.91 42.14 18.41
N LEU A 296 6.01 41.66 17.56
CA LEU A 296 4.60 42.11 17.52
C LEU A 296 3.83 41.72 18.77
N GLU A 297 3.98 40.49 19.26
CA GLU A 297 3.36 40.02 20.51
C GLU A 297 3.82 40.85 21.71
N THR A 298 5.11 41.19 21.77
CA THR A 298 5.67 42.02 22.84
C THR A 298 5.14 43.45 22.78
N LYS A 299 5.08 44.07 21.59
CA LYS A 299 4.45 45.39 21.39
C LYS A 299 2.99 45.39 21.80
N MET A 300 2.24 44.36 21.43
CA MET A 300 0.81 44.25 21.75
C MET A 300 0.57 44.09 23.26
N LYS A 301 1.45 43.36 23.98
CA LYS A 301 1.42 43.28 25.45
C LYS A 301 1.68 44.63 26.10
N MET A 302 2.66 45.41 25.62
CA MET A 302 2.92 46.75 26.15
C MET A 302 1.73 47.68 25.96
N ILE A 303 1.12 47.69 24.77
CA ILE A 303 -0.07 48.53 24.50
C ILE A 303 -1.22 48.16 25.44
N LYS A 304 -1.49 46.86 25.64
CA LYS A 304 -2.53 46.42 26.60
C LYS A 304 -2.25 46.87 28.03
N MET A 305 -0.98 46.81 28.46
CA MET A 305 -0.58 47.24 29.79
C MET A 305 -0.76 48.75 29.98
N GLU A 306 -0.38 49.57 29.00
CA GLU A 306 -0.59 51.02 29.05
C GLU A 306 -2.08 51.39 29.04
N LEU A 307 -2.90 50.66 28.27
CA LEU A 307 -4.35 50.86 28.26
C LEU A 307 -4.98 50.55 29.62
N LEU A 308 -4.53 49.47 30.28
CA LEU A 308 -4.97 49.10 31.63
C LEU A 308 -4.57 50.16 32.67
N LYS A 309 -3.35 50.71 32.59
CA LYS A 309 -2.92 51.81 33.46
C LYS A 309 -3.77 53.06 33.25
N ALA A 310 -4.07 53.40 31.99
CA ALA A 310 -4.93 54.54 31.67
C ALA A 310 -6.36 54.34 32.20
N GLN A 311 -6.94 53.15 32.04
CA GLN A 311 -8.25 52.80 32.60
C GLN A 311 -8.28 52.90 34.12
N ALA A 312 -7.27 52.36 34.82
CA ALA A 312 -7.16 52.47 36.28
C ALA A 312 -7.07 53.93 36.75
N LYS A 313 -6.33 54.77 36.01
CA LYS A 313 -6.20 56.20 36.30
C LYS A 313 -7.52 56.95 36.12
N ILE A 314 -8.29 56.63 35.07
CA ILE A 314 -9.62 57.21 34.83
C ILE A 314 -10.58 56.84 35.97
N VAL A 315 -10.61 55.57 36.39
CA VAL A 315 -11.47 55.08 37.49
C VAL A 315 -11.14 55.74 38.83
N LEU A 316 -9.87 56.06 39.08
CA LEU A 316 -9.46 56.79 40.28
C LEU A 316 -9.88 58.26 40.27
N VAL A 317 -9.96 58.89 39.08
CA VAL A 317 -10.39 60.28 38.93
C VAL A 317 -11.90 60.42 39.02
N THR A 318 -12.69 59.46 38.53
CA THR A 318 -14.17 59.49 38.60
C THR A 318 -14.75 59.07 39.95
N LYS A 319 -13.92 58.57 40.88
CA LYS A 319 -14.32 58.24 42.26
C LYS A 319 -14.04 59.35 43.29
N ARG A 320 -13.46 60.48 42.88
CA ARG A 320 -13.35 61.71 43.68
C ARG A 320 -14.47 62.66 43.34
#